data_AF-A0AAE2JU23-F1
#
_entry.id   AF-A0AAE2JU23-F1
#
_cell.length_a   1.000
_cell.length_b   1.000
_cell.length_c   1.000
_cell.angle_alpha   90.00
_cell.angle_beta   90.00
_cell.angle_gamma   90.00
#
_symmetry.space_group_name_H-M   'P 1'
#
loop_
_entity.id
_entity.type
_entity.pdbx_description
1 polymer ?
#
loop_
_entity_poly.entity_id
_entity_poly.type
_entity_poly.pdbx_seq_one_letter_code
_entity_poly.pdbx_strand_id
1 'polypeptide(L)'
;MKFFEVCDPYYALIKANTKERALKLYTEAVVDDDGHLSDEIKEVGMLYAAVKHSRTVTEDQELSPISDVLEELQSDEERVLIMDGAIL
;
A
#
# COMPACT_ATOMS: atom_id res chain seq x y z
N MET A 1 5.85 2.34 12.60
CA MET A 1 4.69 1.87 11.80
C MET A 1 4.93 0.45 11.31
N LYS A 2 3.87 -0.23 10.88
CA LYS A 2 3.90 -1.56 10.28
C LYS A 2 3.54 -1.46 8.79
N PHE A 3 3.81 -2.53 8.06
CA PHE A 3 3.52 -2.63 6.63
C PHE A 3 2.63 -3.83 6.40
N PHE A 4 1.66 -3.66 5.51
CA PHE A 4 0.65 -4.65 5.22
C PHE A 4 0.49 -4.81 3.72
N GLU A 5 0.32 -6.05 3.29
CA GLU A 5 0.11 -6.42 1.89
C GLU A 5 -1.27 -7.06 1.76
N VAL A 6 -2.01 -6.62 0.74
CA VAL A 6 -3.25 -7.23 0.26
C VAL A 6 -2.99 -7.68 -1.17
N CYS A 7 -3.47 -8.88 -1.53
CA CYS A 7 -3.32 -9.43 -2.88
C CYS A 7 -4.64 -9.62 -3.62
N ASP A 8 -5.77 -9.54 -2.90
CA ASP A 8 -7.11 -9.80 -3.44
C ASP A 8 -8.13 -8.81 -2.84
N PRO A 9 -9.06 -8.25 -3.63
CA PRO A 9 -9.15 -8.35 -5.09
C PRO A 9 -8.11 -7.50 -5.84
N TYR A 10 -7.61 -6.44 -5.20
CA TYR A 10 -6.58 -5.54 -5.76
C TYR A 10 -5.33 -5.57 -4.90
N TYR A 11 -4.17 -5.59 -5.55
CA TYR A 11 -2.91 -5.56 -4.81
C TYR A 11 -2.71 -4.20 -4.16
N ALA A 12 -2.39 -4.19 -2.88
CA ALA A 12 -2.03 -2.97 -2.17
C ALA A 12 -0.88 -3.20 -1.18
N LEU A 13 0.00 -2.21 -1.09
CA LEU A 13 0.99 -2.09 -0.02
C LEU A 13 0.62 -0.90 0.85
N ILE A 14 0.40 -1.14 2.14
CA ILE A 14 -0.17 -0.16 3.05
C ILE A 14 0.74 -0.01 4.26
N LYS A 15 0.94 1.24 4.68
CA LYS A 15 1.69 1.59 5.88
C LYS A 15 0.71 2.07 6.93
N ALA A 16 0.63 1.37 8.06
CA ALA A 16 -0.33 1.71 9.12
C ALA A 16 0.18 1.28 10.50
N ASN A 17 -0.45 1.78 11.57
CA ASN A 17 -0.11 1.39 12.94
C ASN A 17 -0.67 0.01 13.31
N THR A 18 -1.85 -0.36 12.78
CA THR A 18 -2.52 -1.63 13.06
C THR A 18 -3.12 -2.26 11.81
N LYS A 19 -3.47 -3.54 11.90
CA LYS A 19 -4.12 -4.29 10.82
C LYS A 19 -5.48 -3.66 10.46
N GLU A 20 -6.22 -3.21 11.46
CA GLU A 20 -7.54 -2.58 11.30
C GLU A 20 -7.43 -1.22 10.59
N ARG A 21 -6.39 -0.44 10.92
CA ARG A 21 -6.11 0.82 10.22
C ARG A 21 -5.72 0.57 8.77
N ALA A 22 -4.93 -0.47 8.50
CA ALA A 22 -4.57 -0.84 7.13
C ALA A 22 -5.77 -1.31 6.30
N LEU A 23 -6.66 -2.14 6.87
CA LEU A 23 -7.91 -2.53 6.23
C LEU A 23 -8.80 -1.33 5.92
N LYS A 24 -8.93 -0.40 6.87
CA LYS A 24 -9.70 0.83 6.65
C LYS A 24 -9.15 1.65 5.48
N LEU A 25 -7.83 1.84 5.41
CA LEU A 25 -7.19 2.54 4.30
C LEU A 25 -7.39 1.82 2.96
N TYR A 26 -7.35 0.49 2.95
CA TYR A 26 -7.61 -0.30 1.75
C TYR A 26 -9.03 -0.10 1.25
N THR A 27 -10.03 -0.28 2.12
CA THR A 27 -11.44 -0.11 1.80
C THR A 27 -11.77 1.32 1.36
N GLU A 28 -11.18 2.34 1.98
CA GLU A 28 -11.37 3.74 1.56
C GLU A 28 -10.76 4.04 0.19
N ALA A 29 -9.72 3.31 -0.20
CA ALA A 29 -9.03 3.49 -1.47
C ALA A 29 -9.71 2.73 -2.63
N VAL A 30 -10.45 1.67 -2.35
CA VAL A 30 -11.21 0.91 -3.35
C VAL A 30 -12.65 1.44 -3.42
N VAL A 31 -13.00 2.09 -4.54
CA VAL A 31 -14.30 2.77 -4.72
C VAL A 31 -15.48 1.78 -4.84
N ASP A 32 -15.21 0.53 -5.21
CA ASP A 32 -16.21 -0.51 -5.51
C ASP A 32 -16.17 -1.64 -4.46
N ASP A 33 -16.34 -1.28 -3.18
CA ASP A 33 -16.46 -2.26 -2.11
C ASP A 33 -17.88 -2.84 -2.04
N ASP A 34 -18.10 -3.96 -2.73
CA ASP A 34 -19.32 -4.80 -2.62
C ASP A 34 -19.39 -5.57 -1.27
N GLY A 35 -18.55 -5.25 -0.28
CA GLY A 35 -18.49 -5.92 1.02
C GLY A 35 -17.74 -7.25 1.00
N HIS A 36 -16.86 -7.44 0.00
CA HIS A 36 -16.06 -8.65 -0.22
C HIS A 36 -14.56 -8.37 -0.38
N LEU A 37 -14.08 -7.18 -0.01
CA LEU A 37 -12.65 -6.92 0.09
C LEU A 37 -12.02 -7.87 1.12
N SER A 38 -11.03 -8.64 0.66
CA SER A 38 -10.58 -9.86 1.32
C SER A 38 -10.11 -9.66 2.77
N ASP A 39 -10.37 -10.67 3.62
CA ASP A 39 -9.82 -10.79 4.97
C ASP A 39 -8.29 -11.05 4.99
N GLU A 40 -7.68 -11.29 3.82
CA GLU A 40 -6.29 -11.70 3.64
C GLU A 40 -5.32 -10.51 3.52
N ILE A 41 -5.30 -9.68 4.55
CA ILE A 41 -4.23 -8.70 4.76
C ILE A 41 -3.12 -9.30 5.64
N LYS A 42 -1.88 -9.22 5.16
CA LYS A 42 -0.69 -9.81 5.80
C LYS A 42 0.29 -8.72 6.23
N GLU A 43 0.78 -8.80 7.46
CA GLU A 43 1.90 -7.97 7.91
C GLU A 43 3.20 -8.41 7.22
N VAL A 44 3.94 -7.46 6.65
CA VAL A 44 5.21 -7.66 5.95
C VAL A 44 6.32 -6.80 6.57
N GLY A 45 7.58 -7.18 6.35
CA GLY A 45 8.73 -6.45 6.87
C GLY A 45 9.02 -5.16 6.11
N MET A 46 9.61 -4.18 6.79
CA MET A 46 10.01 -2.89 6.20
C MET A 46 10.90 -3.03 4.97
N LEU A 47 11.89 -3.94 4.99
CA LEU A 47 12.78 -4.16 3.83
C LEU A 47 12.02 -4.69 2.61
N TYR A 48 11.04 -5.57 2.85
CA TYR A 48 10.18 -6.08 1.77
C TYR A 48 9.34 -4.94 1.17
N ALA A 49 8.71 -4.13 2.04
CA ALA A 49 7.93 -2.96 1.63
C ALA A 49 8.79 -1.94 0.85
N ALA A 50 10.00 -1.66 1.31
CA ALA A 50 10.91 -0.72 0.65
C ALA A 50 11.32 -1.18 -0.75
N VAL A 51 11.69 -2.46 -0.90
CA VAL A 51 12.06 -3.02 -2.21
C VAL A 51 10.86 -3.01 -3.17
N LYS A 52 9.66 -3.31 -2.69
CA LYS A 52 8.43 -3.24 -3.50
C LYS A 52 8.14 -1.80 -3.93
N HIS A 53 8.11 -0.86 -2.98
CA HIS A 53 7.77 0.54 -3.24
C HIS A 53 8.76 1.21 -4.21
N SER A 54 10.06 0.96 -4.02
CA SER A 54 11.10 1.49 -4.92
C SER A 54 11.04 1.02 -6.37
N ARG A 55 10.25 -0.03 -6.65
CA ARG A 55 10.11 -0.63 -7.98
C ARG A 55 8.75 -0.33 -8.63
N THR A 56 7.86 0.33 -7.90
CA THR A 56 6.59 0.80 -8.44
C THR A 56 6.85 2.00 -9.34
N VAL A 57 6.21 2.01 -10.50
CA VAL A 57 6.23 3.15 -11.42
C VAL A 57 5.05 4.05 -11.14
N THR A 58 5.24 5.35 -11.31
CA THR A 58 4.17 6.34 -11.31
C THR A 58 3.28 6.16 -12.54
N GLU A 59 2.18 6.93 -12.60
CA GLU A 59 1.29 6.98 -13.76
C GLU A 59 2.04 7.33 -15.07
N ASP A 60 3.12 8.12 -14.95
CA ASP A 60 4.01 8.51 -16.06
C ASP A 60 5.04 7.43 -16.44
N GLN A 61 4.96 6.23 -15.86
CA GLN A 61 5.92 5.13 -16.03
C GLN A 61 7.34 5.44 -15.53
N GLU A 62 7.48 6.44 -14.66
CA GLU A 62 8.76 6.78 -14.04
C GLU A 62 8.89 6.14 -12.66
N LEU A 63 10.11 5.77 -12.26
CA LEU A 63 10.36 5.32 -10.89
C LEU A 63 10.36 6.53 -9.95
N SER A 64 9.67 6.40 -8.82
CA SER A 64 9.79 7.39 -7.75
C SER A 64 11.25 7.51 -7.30
N PRO A 65 11.79 8.73 -7.12
CA PRO A 65 13.10 8.92 -6.53
C PRO A 65 13.21 8.18 -5.20
N ILE A 66 14.36 7.56 -4.95
CA ILE A 66 14.58 6.81 -3.71
C ILE A 66 14.46 7.69 -2.45
N SER A 67 14.74 8.99 -2.57
CA SER A 67 14.51 9.97 -1.50
C SER A 67 13.06 9.99 -1.05
N ASP A 68 12.15 10.01 -2.01
CA ASP A 68 10.71 10.20 -1.78
C ASP A 68 10.13 8.91 -1.22
N VAL A 69 10.54 7.76 -1.78
CA VAL A 69 10.24 6.42 -1.23
C VAL A 69 10.65 6.33 0.24
N LEU A 70 11.85 6.80 0.59
CA LEU A 70 12.33 6.75 1.97
C LEU A 70 11.56 7.71 2.88
N GLU A 71 11.25 8.92 2.42
CA GLU A 71 10.44 9.89 3.16
C GLU A 71 9.05 9.31 3.49
N GLU A 72 8.38 8.71 2.51
CA GLU A 72 7.08 8.08 2.69
C GLU A 72 7.13 6.88 3.64
N LEU A 73 8.21 6.08 3.61
CA LEU A 73 8.40 4.96 4.52
C LEU A 73 8.74 5.40 5.95
N GLN A 74 9.40 6.55 6.11
CA GLN A 74 9.88 7.05 7.41
C GLN A 74 8.93 8.04 8.09
N SER A 75 7.97 8.61 7.36
CA SER A 75 6.98 9.53 7.94
C SER A 75 6.15 8.86 9.06
N ASP A 76 5.46 9.64 9.89
CA ASP A 76 4.51 9.09 10.87
C ASP A 76 3.09 8.92 10.28
N GLU A 77 2.91 9.23 9.00
CA GLU A 77 1.62 9.18 8.31
C GLU A 77 1.27 7.76 7.85
N GLU A 78 0.02 7.36 8.10
CA GLU A 78 -0.57 6.13 7.56
C GLU A 78 -1.10 6.37 6.15
N ARG A 79 -0.72 5.53 5.18
CA ARG A 79 -1.10 5.70 3.78
C ARG A 79 -1.01 4.40 2.97
N VAL A 80 -1.69 4.39 1.84
CA VAL A 80 -1.47 3.43 0.77
C VAL A 80 -0.21 3.86 0.00
N LEU A 81 0.78 2.97 -0.08
CA LEU A 81 2.05 3.20 -0.77
C LEU A 81 1.98 2.73 -2.23
N ILE A 82 1.32 1.59 -2.45
CA ILE A 82 1.11 1.01 -3.77
C ILE A 82 -0.34 0.54 -3.85
N MET A 83 -0.99 0.77 -4.98
CA MET A 83 -2.25 0.13 -5.31
C MET A 83 -2.26 -0.23 -6.80
N ASP A 84 -2.31 -1.53 -7.09
CA ASP A 84 -2.43 -2.06 -8.44
C ASP A 84 -3.90 -2.45 -8.64
N GLY A 85 -4.67 -1.49 -9.15
CA GLY A 85 -6.13 -1.57 -9.15
C GLY A 85 -6.85 -0.29 -9.59
N ALA A 86 -6.15 0.84 -9.75
CA ALA A 86 -6.71 1.97 -10.48
C ALA A 86 -6.61 1.70 -11.99
N ILE A 87 -7.51 0.84 -12.49
CA ILE A 87 -7.90 0.93 -13.90
C ILE A 87 -8.60 2.30 -14.00
N LEU A 88 -7.89 3.26 -14.60
CA LEU A 88 -8.40 4.57 -14.99
C LEU A 88 -9.62 4.45 -15.92
#